data_AF-A0A321LDJ8-F1
#
_entry.id   AF-A0A321LDJ8-F1
#
_cell.length_a   1.000
_cell.length_b   1.000
_cell.length_c   1.000
_cell.angle_alpha   90.00
_cell.angle_beta   90.00
_cell.angle_gamma   90.00
#
_symmetry.space_group_name_H-M   'P 1'
#
loop_
_entity.id
_entity.type
_entity.pdbx_description
1 polymer ?
#
loop_
_entity_poly.entity_id
_entity_poly.type
_entity_poly.pdbx_seq_one_letter_code
_entity_poly.pdbx_strand_id
1 'polypeptide(L)'
;MKTEAVLTNIIEDVVGVKGVRRDYRFIDIGGNSTHLGAILTRIHSETGVAVPVRMFFHKTDSTIAAIAAKIDSLLQESQAALTTSQ
;
A
#
# COMPACT_ATOMS: atom_id res chain seq x y z
N MET A 1 11.58 -4.70 2.07
CA MET A 1 11.10 -3.75 3.11
C MET A 1 9.89 -4.37 3.80
N LYS A 2 9.67 -4.13 5.10
CA LYS A 2 8.55 -4.77 5.84
C LYS A 2 7.19 -4.44 5.23
N THR A 3 7.00 -3.18 4.81
CA THR A 3 5.76 -2.67 4.23
C THR A 3 5.44 -3.27 2.86
N GLU A 4 6.46 -3.59 2.04
CA GLU A 4 6.25 -4.28 0.76
C GLU A 4 5.63 -5.67 0.97
N ALA A 5 6.14 -6.45 1.93
CA ALA A 5 5.61 -7.77 2.21
C ALA A 5 4.17 -7.70 2.77
N VAL A 6 3.89 -6.75 3.66
CA VAL A 6 2.54 -6.51 4.19
C VAL A 6 1.58 -6.14 3.06
N LEU A 7 1.98 -5.20 2.19
CA LEU A 7 1.15 -4.77 1.07
C LEU A 7 0.87 -5.92 0.09
N THR A 8 1.88 -6.71 -0.24
CA THR A 8 1.72 -7.91 -1.08
C THR A 8 0.72 -8.88 -0.47
N ASN A 9 0.85 -9.22 0.81
CA ASN A 9 -0.06 -10.15 1.48
C ASN A 9 -1.51 -9.63 1.50
N ILE A 10 -1.72 -8.34 1.81
CA ILE A 10 -3.06 -7.73 1.79
C ILE A 10 -3.66 -7.79 0.38
N ILE A 11 -2.87 -7.51 -0.65
CA ILE A 11 -3.32 -7.56 -2.04
C ILE A 11 -3.68 -8.99 -2.44
N GLU A 12 -2.85 -9.98 -2.09
CA GLU A 12 -3.12 -11.39 -2.36
C GLU A 12 -4.42 -11.86 -1.68
N ASP A 13 -4.61 -11.51 -0.41
CA ASP A 13 -5.81 -11.83 0.37
C ASP A 13 -7.08 -11.20 -0.24
N VAL A 14 -7.01 -9.92 -0.64
CA VAL A 14 -8.19 -9.18 -1.12
C VAL A 14 -8.53 -9.51 -2.57
N VAL A 15 -7.53 -9.65 -3.43
CA VAL A 15 -7.73 -9.93 -4.87
C VAL A 15 -7.91 -11.43 -5.12
N GLY A 16 -7.48 -12.30 -4.19
CA GLY A 16 -7.59 -13.75 -4.32
C GLY A 16 -6.55 -14.36 -5.25
N VAL A 17 -5.36 -13.77 -5.30
CA VAL A 17 -4.23 -14.21 -6.15
C VAL A 17 -3.04 -14.63 -5.28
N LYS A 18 -2.06 -15.33 -5.88
CA LYS A 18 -0.82 -15.74 -5.20
C LYS A 18 0.40 -15.44 -6.06
N GLY A 19 1.55 -15.24 -5.41
CA GLY A 19 2.82 -14.99 -6.08
C GLY A 19 2.91 -13.58 -6.67
N VAL A 20 2.23 -12.61 -6.06
CA VAL A 20 2.27 -11.22 -6.49
C VAL A 20 3.68 -10.66 -6.28
N ARG A 21 4.25 -10.13 -7.37
CA ARG A 21 5.60 -9.57 -7.35
C ARG A 21 5.57 -8.06 -7.08
N ARG A 22 6.63 -7.56 -6.46
CA ARG A 22 6.79 -6.14 -6.12
C ARG A 22 6.74 -5.19 -7.33
N ASP A 23 7.07 -5.68 -8.52
CA ASP A 23 7.05 -4.94 -9.80
C ASP A 23 5.67 -4.92 -10.47
N TYR A 24 4.70 -5.66 -9.95
CA TYR A 24 3.33 -5.66 -10.48
C TYR A 24 2.57 -4.43 -10.01
N ARG A 25 1.62 -4.00 -10.85
CA ARG A 25 0.61 -3.02 -10.45
C ARG A 25 -0.64 -3.76 -10.02
N PHE A 26 -1.33 -3.18 -9.06
CA PHE A 26 -2.62 -3.66 -8.58
C PHE A 26 -3.63 -3.93 -9.72
N ILE A 27 -3.66 -3.06 -10.73
CA ILE A 27 -4.54 -3.22 -11.90
C ILE A 27 -4.13 -4.38 -12.81
N ASP A 28 -2.85 -4.75 -12.86
CA ASP A 28 -2.35 -5.82 -13.75
C ASP A 28 -2.74 -7.21 -13.26
N ILE A 29 -3.05 -7.34 -11.96
CA ILE A 29 -3.43 -8.59 -11.30
C ILE A 29 -4.94 -8.72 -11.06
N GLY A 30 -5.77 -7.89 -11.71
CA GLY A 30 -7.23 -7.92 -11.58
C GLY A 30 -7.80 -7.04 -10.45
N GLY A 31 -7.00 -6.13 -9.90
CA GLY A 31 -7.44 -5.13 -8.94
C GLY A 31 -8.47 -4.15 -9.50
N ASN A 32 -9.49 -3.83 -8.72
CA ASN A 32 -10.56 -2.89 -9.07
C ASN A 32 -10.90 -1.96 -7.90
N SER A 33 -11.86 -1.05 -8.07
CA SER A 33 -12.26 -0.08 -7.03
C SER A 33 -12.76 -0.74 -5.73
N THR A 34 -13.47 -1.86 -5.83
CA THR A 34 -13.96 -2.62 -4.66
C THR A 34 -12.81 -3.21 -3.86
N HIS A 35 -11.89 -3.90 -4.54
CA HIS A 35 -10.66 -4.42 -3.92
C HIS A 35 -9.84 -3.29 -3.31
N LEU A 36 -9.74 -2.15 -3.99
CA LEU A 36 -8.96 -1.00 -3.52
C LEU A 36 -9.49 -0.45 -2.20
N GLY A 37 -10.81 -0.32 -2.06
CA GLY A 37 -11.43 0.09 -0.79
C GLY A 37 -11.01 -0.82 0.38
N ALA A 38 -11.12 -2.14 0.18
CA ALA A 38 -10.74 -3.12 1.20
C ALA A 38 -9.23 -3.10 1.53
N ILE A 39 -8.37 -2.96 0.51
CA ILE A 39 -6.92 -2.83 0.69
C ILE A 39 -6.59 -1.58 1.53
N LEU A 40 -7.17 -0.43 1.19
CA LEU A 40 -6.93 0.83 1.90
C LEU A 40 -7.38 0.75 3.37
N THR A 41 -8.56 0.17 3.61
CA THR A 41 -9.06 -0.06 4.98
C THR A 41 -8.11 -0.94 5.78
N ARG A 42 -7.59 -2.01 5.17
CA ARG A 42 -6.70 -2.94 5.87
C ARG A 42 -5.32 -2.35 6.12
N ILE A 43 -4.73 -1.64 5.16
CA ILE A 43 -3.48 -0.90 5.37
C ILE A 43 -3.62 0.08 6.53
N HIS A 44 -4.70 0.88 6.55
CA HIS A 44 -4.94 1.83 7.63
C HIS A 44 -5.11 1.12 8.98
N SER A 45 -5.82 -0.01 9.03
CA SER A 45 -5.98 -0.80 10.27
C SER A 45 -4.66 -1.39 10.78
N GLU A 46 -3.75 -1.79 9.89
CA GLU A 46 -2.49 -2.43 10.27
C GLU A 46 -1.36 -1.42 10.54
N THR A 47 -1.38 -0.26 9.90
CA THR A 47 -0.28 0.72 9.92
C THR A 47 -0.64 2.06 10.55
N GLY A 48 -1.93 2.37 10.71
CA GLY A 48 -2.41 3.68 11.18
C GLY A 48 -2.31 4.81 10.14
N VAL A 49 -1.85 4.52 8.91
CA VAL A 49 -1.65 5.53 7.87
C VAL A 49 -2.74 5.47 6.81
N ALA A 50 -3.28 6.63 6.46
CA ALA A 50 -4.24 6.79 5.38
C ALA A 50 -3.51 6.91 4.04
N VAL A 51 -3.60 5.87 3.19
CA VAL A 51 -2.94 5.86 1.88
C VAL A 51 -3.84 6.55 0.83
N PRO A 52 -3.34 7.57 0.10
CA PRO A 52 -4.11 8.22 -0.95
C PRO A 52 -4.45 7.29 -2.11
N VAL A 53 -5.74 7.20 -2.46
CA VAL A 53 -6.26 6.42 -3.60
C VAL A 53 -5.48 6.66 -4.89
N ARG A 54 -5.08 7.92 -5.15
CA ARG A 54 -4.31 8.30 -6.36
C ARG A 54 -3.00 7.52 -6.54
N MET A 55 -2.39 6.99 -5.47
CA MET A 55 -1.14 6.22 -5.57
C MET A 55 -1.32 4.94 -6.40
N PHE A 56 -2.51 4.34 -6.39
CA PHE A 56 -2.80 3.10 -7.14
C PHE A 56 -3.10 3.34 -8.63
N PHE A 57 -3.35 4.58 -9.03
CA PHE A 57 -3.71 4.95 -10.40
C PHE A 57 -2.63 5.76 -11.13
N HIS A 58 -1.49 6.01 -10.49
CA HIS A 58 -0.39 6.71 -11.16
C HIS A 58 0.19 5.83 -12.27
N LYS A 59 0.14 6.27 -13.53
CA LYS A 59 0.50 5.42 -14.68
C LYS A 59 1.94 4.88 -14.63
N THR A 60 2.85 5.63 -14.04
CA THR A 60 4.29 5.33 -13.97
C THR A 60 4.76 4.80 -12.62
N ASP A 61 4.04 5.09 -11.53
CA ASP A 61 4.53 4.90 -10.14
C ASP A 61 3.48 4.24 -9.23
N SER A 62 2.91 3.14 -9.71
CA SER A 62 1.86 2.34 -9.04
C SER A 62 2.24 0.86 -8.89
N THR A 63 3.52 0.52 -8.99
CA THR A 63 3.99 -0.81 -8.60
C THR A 63 3.87 -0.99 -7.10
N ILE A 64 3.74 -2.23 -6.65
CA ILE A 64 3.65 -2.56 -5.22
C ILE A 64 4.88 -2.04 -4.46
N ALA A 65 6.07 -2.18 -5.02
CA ALA A 65 7.30 -1.61 -4.45
C ALA A 65 7.23 -0.08 -4.31
N ALA A 66 6.75 0.63 -5.34
CA ALA A 66 6.65 2.08 -5.32
C ALA A 66 5.60 2.58 -4.31
N ILE A 67 4.47 1.87 -4.21
CA ILE A 67 3.42 2.18 -3.24
C ILE A 67 3.94 1.90 -1.82
N ALA A 68 4.59 0.77 -1.58
CA ALA A 68 5.17 0.43 -0.28
C ALA A 68 6.21 1.46 0.17
N ALA A 69 7.10 1.90 -0.73
CA ALA A 69 8.08 2.94 -0.41
C ALA A 69 7.42 4.27 -0.02
N LYS A 70 6.32 4.66 -0.68
CA LYS A 70 5.54 5.85 -0.31
C LYS A 70 4.88 5.69 1.06
N ILE A 71 4.36 4.51 1.38
CA ILE A 71 3.78 4.22 2.70
C ILE A 71 4.87 4.30 3.78
N ASP A 72 6.07 3.77 3.52
CA ASP A 72 7.21 3.88 4.42
C ASP A 72 7.57 5.36 4.70
N SER A 73 7.57 6.22 3.67
CA SER A 73 7.77 7.66 3.87
C SER A 73 6.68 8.30 4.74
N LEU A 74 5.40 7.98 4.48
CA LEU A 74 4.29 8.49 5.30
C LEU A 74 4.36 8.02 6.76
N LEU A 75 4.78 6.78 7.00
CA LEU A 75 4.99 6.23 8.34
C LEU A 75 6.12 6.96 9.08
N GLN A 76 7.21 7.28 8.39
CA GLN A 76 8.31 8.06 8.96
C GLN A 76 7.89 9.49 9.29
N GLU A 77 7.16 10.16 8.39
CA GLU A 77 6.61 11.50 8.63
C GLU A 77 5.66 11.52 9.84
N SER A 78 4.77 10.53 9.95
CA SER A 78 3.86 10.38 11.08
C SER A 78 4.60 10.18 12.41
N GLN A 79 5.64 9.35 12.43
CA GLN A 79 6.47 9.13 13.62
C GLN A 79 7.30 10.36 14.00
N ALA A 80 7.90 11.04 13.02
CA ALA A 80 8.70 12.24 13.25
C ALA A 80 7.86 13.39 13.86
N ALA A 81 6.62 13.55 13.42
CA ALA A 81 5.69 14.53 13.98
C ALA A 81 5.34 14.23 15.45
N LEU A 82 5.23 12.94 15.82
CA LEU A 82 4.97 12.50 17.19
C LEU A 82 6.19 12.70 18.11
N THR A 83 7.41 12.55 17.60
CA THR A 83 8.65 12.76 18.39
C THR A 83 9.07 14.22 18.51
N THR A 84 8.69 15.09 17.58
CA THR A 84 9.06 16.52 17.61
C THR A 84 8.14 17.34 18.54
N SER A 85 7.03 16.77 18.98
CA SER A 85 6.09 17.40 19.93
C SER A 85 6.46 17.15 21.41
N GLN A 86 7.73 16.85 21.71
CA GLN A 86 8.26 16.61 23.06
C GLN A 86 9.25 17.70 23.47
#